data_AF-A0A504JGE5-F1
#
_entry.id   AF-A0A504JGE5-F1
#
_cell.length_a   1.000
_cell.length_b   1.000
_cell.length_c   1.000
_cell.angle_alpha   90.00
_cell.angle_beta   90.00
_cell.angle_gamma   90.00
#
_symmetry.space_group_name_H-M   'P 1'
#
loop_
_entity.id
_entity.type
_entity.pdbx_description
1 polymer ?
#
loop_
_entity_poly.entity_id
_entity_poly.type
_entity_poly.pdbx_seq_one_letter_code
_entity_poly.pdbx_strand_id
1 'polypeptide(L)'
;MNENEIIKVSKMYPKAFKELDTNLIDKYFAKNATKTGFIYDYDSQKWLDLSTVGIEEIKQWVLLYNKEKIMPESEIDIEILNTQDRIAVVKIDMYWAENRKGCDYLFLVKENSSWYIDKILYQSVL
;
A
#
# COMPACT_ATOMS: atom_id res chain seq x y z
N MET A 1 5.90 12.13 19.23
CA MET A 1 5.14 11.31 18.25
C MET A 1 6.16 10.64 17.32
N ASN A 2 6.05 9.34 17.01
CA ASN A 2 7.13 8.60 16.34
C ASN A 2 6.90 8.47 14.83
N GLU A 3 7.11 9.56 14.10
CA GLU A 3 6.95 9.62 12.64
C GLU A 3 7.85 8.61 11.89
N ASN A 4 9.05 8.34 12.43
CA ASN A 4 9.96 7.34 11.88
C ASN A 4 9.35 5.93 11.85
N GLU A 5 8.55 5.58 12.85
CA GLU A 5 7.88 4.29 12.91
C GLU A 5 6.71 4.24 11.92
N ILE A 6 5.94 5.32 11.78
CA ILE A 6 4.87 5.43 10.78
C ILE A 6 5.44 5.24 9.37
N ILE A 7 6.55 5.92 9.05
CA ILE A 7 7.25 5.76 7.76
C ILE A 7 7.75 4.33 7.59
N LYS A 8 8.35 3.75 8.62
CA LYS A 8 8.85 2.37 8.59
C LYS A 8 7.72 1.37 8.29
N VAL A 9 6.59 1.47 8.99
CA VAL A 9 5.42 0.60 8.77
C VAL A 9 4.84 0.81 7.37
N SER A 10 4.72 2.07 6.93
CA SER A 10 4.22 2.42 5.60
C SER A 10 5.04 1.79 4.47
N LYS A 11 6.37 1.73 4.62
CA LYS A 11 7.28 1.07 3.66
C LYS A 11 7.07 -0.45 3.56
N MET A 12 6.50 -1.09 4.57
CA MET A 12 6.31 -2.55 4.55
C MET A 12 5.24 -2.98 3.55
N TYR A 13 4.28 -2.12 3.24
CA TYR A 13 3.27 -2.38 2.22
C TYR A 13 3.87 -2.60 0.82
N PRO A 14 4.52 -1.62 0.18
CA PRO A 14 5.12 -1.83 -1.15
C PRO A 14 6.26 -2.86 -1.12
N LYS A 15 6.99 -2.95 0.01
CA LYS A 15 8.00 -3.99 0.20
C LYS A 15 7.42 -5.41 0.14
N ALA A 16 6.26 -5.65 0.75
CA ALA A 16 5.57 -6.93 0.66
C ALA A 16 5.33 -7.34 -0.79
N PHE A 17 4.82 -6.43 -1.62
CA PHE A 17 4.59 -6.67 -3.04
C PHE A 17 5.89 -6.89 -3.82
N LYS A 18 6.92 -6.08 -3.53
CA LYS A 18 8.23 -6.19 -4.19
C LYS A 18 8.91 -7.52 -3.90
N GLU A 19 8.86 -7.98 -2.66
CA GLU A 19 9.54 -9.20 -2.19
C GLU A 19 8.66 -10.45 -2.22
N LEU A 20 7.38 -10.32 -2.61
CA LEU A 20 6.39 -11.40 -2.57
C LEU A 20 6.22 -12.00 -1.16
N ASP A 21 6.41 -11.20 -0.10
CA ASP A 21 6.41 -11.66 1.29
C ASP A 21 5.12 -11.30 2.03
N THR A 22 4.24 -12.30 2.21
CA THR A 22 2.97 -12.13 2.92
C THR A 22 3.15 -11.95 4.43
N ASN A 23 4.29 -12.34 5.01
CA ASN A 23 4.53 -12.16 6.45
C ASN A 23 4.61 -10.66 6.82
N LEU A 24 4.98 -9.81 5.86
CA LEU A 24 4.92 -8.35 6.03
C LEU A 24 3.47 -7.85 6.14
N ILE A 25 2.52 -8.50 5.46
CA ILE A 25 1.10 -8.20 5.63
C ILE A 25 0.65 -8.64 7.02
N ASP A 26 0.94 -9.87 7.42
CA ASP A 26 0.55 -10.41 8.74
C ASP A 26 1.09 -9.58 9.91
N LYS A 27 2.27 -8.98 9.75
CA LYS A 27 2.93 -8.21 10.81
C LYS A 27 2.51 -6.75 10.89
N TYR A 28 2.23 -6.11 9.76
CA TYR A 28 2.10 -4.66 9.68
C TYR A 28 0.70 -4.17 9.28
N PHE A 29 -0.24 -5.08 9.01
CA PHE A 29 -1.62 -4.74 8.72
C PHE A 29 -2.51 -5.06 9.92
N ALA A 30 -3.57 -4.27 10.11
CA ALA A 30 -4.63 -4.58 11.05
C ALA A 30 -5.38 -5.83 10.56
N LYS A 31 -5.95 -6.61 11.49
CA LYS A 31 -6.59 -7.89 11.18
C LYS A 31 -7.67 -7.81 10.09
N ASN A 32 -8.40 -6.70 10.03
CA ASN A 32 -9.50 -6.48 9.08
C ASN A 32 -9.15 -5.41 8.05
N ALA A 33 -7.86 -5.26 7.74
CA ALA A 33 -7.43 -4.21 6.83
C ALA A 33 -8.02 -4.39 5.44
N THR A 34 -8.29 -3.28 4.77
CA THR A 34 -8.86 -3.27 3.41
C THR A 34 -8.07 -2.41 2.45
N LYS A 35 -8.13 -2.75 1.18
CA LYS A 35 -7.59 -1.95 0.08
C LYS A 35 -8.71 -1.67 -0.92
N THR A 36 -8.94 -0.39 -1.21
CA THR A 36 -10.03 0.10 -2.05
C THR A 36 -9.50 1.08 -3.08
N GLY A 37 -9.91 0.99 -4.34
CA GLY A 37 -9.40 1.95 -5.33
C GLY A 37 -9.69 1.62 -6.78
N PHE A 38 -9.02 2.38 -7.63
CA PHE A 38 -9.18 2.35 -9.08
C PHE A 38 -7.87 2.00 -9.77
N ILE A 39 -7.94 1.15 -10.79
CA ILE A 39 -6.81 0.82 -11.65
C ILE A 39 -7.12 1.38 -13.04
N TYR A 40 -6.15 2.05 -13.63
CA TYR A 40 -6.19 2.37 -15.05
C TYR A 40 -5.61 1.21 -15.85
N ASP A 41 -6.43 0.65 -16.73
CA ASP A 41 -5.98 -0.32 -17.72
C ASP A 41 -5.36 0.46 -18.90
N TYR A 42 -4.02 0.41 -18.96
CA TYR A 42 -3.23 1.10 -19.98
C TYR A 42 -3.41 0.50 -21.37
N ASP A 43 -3.80 -0.77 -21.48
CA ASP A 43 -3.96 -1.46 -22.76
C ASP A 43 -5.30 -1.09 -23.39
N SER A 44 -6.38 -1.07 -22.60
CA SER A 44 -7.71 -0.65 -23.07
C SER A 44 -8.01 0.84 -22.92
N GLN A 45 -7.10 1.60 -22.28
CA GLN A 45 -7.21 3.03 -21.99
C GLN A 45 -8.49 3.40 -21.22
N LYS A 46 -8.81 2.61 -20.20
CA LYS A 46 -10.03 2.78 -19.40
C LYS A 46 -9.76 2.59 -17.92
N TRP A 47 -10.56 3.29 -17.11
CA TRP A 47 -10.66 2.99 -15.69
C TRP A 47 -11.43 1.68 -15.50
N LEU A 48 -10.87 0.79 -14.69
CA LEU A 48 -11.60 -0.35 -14.16
C LEU A 48 -12.57 0.11 -13.06
N ASP A 49 -13.56 -0.72 -12.77
CA ASP A 49 -14.51 -0.46 -11.69
C ASP A 49 -13.81 -0.37 -10.33
N LEU A 50 -14.44 0.38 -9.42
CA LEU A 50 -14.04 0.42 -8.02
C LEU A 50 -14.02 -0.99 -7.45
N SER A 51 -12.91 -1.38 -6.84
CA SER A 51 -12.80 -2.65 -6.12
C SER A 51 -12.42 -2.40 -4.67
N THR A 52 -12.94 -3.24 -3.78
CA THR A 52 -12.54 -3.32 -2.37
C THR A 52 -12.17 -4.76 -2.07
N VAL A 53 -11.01 -4.96 -1.48
CA VAL A 53 -10.48 -6.27 -1.13
C VAL A 53 -10.06 -6.32 0.34
N GLY A 54 -10.19 -7.51 0.94
CA GLY A 54 -9.76 -7.79 2.31
C GLY A 54 -8.32 -8.30 2.38
N ILE A 55 -7.89 -8.63 3.59
CA ILE A 55 -6.49 -9.00 3.86
C ILE A 55 -6.05 -10.28 3.12
N GLU A 56 -6.95 -11.24 2.93
CA GLU A 56 -6.62 -12.50 2.25
C GLU A 56 -6.42 -12.28 0.75
N GLU A 57 -7.25 -11.46 0.11
CA GLU A 57 -7.04 -11.06 -1.29
C GLU A 57 -5.78 -10.19 -1.44
N ILE A 58 -5.48 -9.29 -0.48
CA ILE A 58 -4.23 -8.51 -0.49
C ILE A 58 -3.01 -9.45 -0.47
N LYS A 59 -3.03 -10.50 0.36
CA LYS A 59 -1.95 -11.51 0.38
C LYS A 59 -1.84 -12.27 -0.93
N GLN A 60 -2.98 -12.60 -1.56
CA GLN A 60 -2.97 -13.22 -2.90
C GLN A 60 -2.32 -12.28 -3.93
N TRP A 61 -2.65 -10.98 -3.89
CA TRP A 61 -2.01 -10.00 -4.77
C TRP A 61 -0.51 -9.89 -4.50
N VAL A 62 -0.08 -9.85 -3.24
CA VAL A 62 1.35 -9.87 -2.88
C VAL A 62 2.08 -11.03 -3.53
N LEU A 63 1.52 -12.24 -3.49
CA LEU A 63 2.18 -13.43 -4.05
C LEU A 63 2.26 -13.43 -5.58
N LEU A 64 1.39 -12.68 -6.26
CA LEU A 64 1.25 -12.72 -7.72
C LEU A 64 1.87 -11.50 -8.41
N TYR A 65 1.80 -10.32 -7.79
CA TYR A 65 1.99 -9.05 -8.48
C TYR A 65 3.38 -8.91 -9.11
N ASN A 66 4.44 -9.25 -8.36
CA ASN A 66 5.81 -9.06 -8.80
C ASN A 66 6.52 -10.35 -9.23
N LYS A 67 5.79 -11.41 -9.58
CA LYS A 67 6.39 -12.70 -10.02
C LYS A 67 7.35 -12.54 -11.20
N GLU A 68 6.97 -11.70 -12.16
CA GLU A 68 7.76 -11.37 -13.34
C GLU A 68 8.71 -10.18 -13.11
N LYS A 69 8.91 -9.77 -11.85
CA LYS A 69 9.79 -8.64 -11.46
C LYS A 69 9.44 -7.31 -12.15
N ILE A 70 8.14 -7.04 -12.32
CA ILE A 70 7.62 -5.86 -13.01
C ILE A 70 7.82 -4.55 -12.24
N MET A 71 7.94 -4.61 -10.90
CA MET A 71 8.15 -3.43 -10.08
C MET A 71 9.59 -2.93 -10.28
N PRO A 72 9.81 -1.66 -10.65
CA PRO A 72 11.16 -1.11 -10.83
C PRO A 72 11.89 -0.94 -9.49
N GLU A 73 13.22 -0.75 -9.56
CA GLU A 73 14.03 -0.25 -8.44
C GLU A 73 13.91 1.29 -8.38
N SER A 74 12.70 1.79 -8.12
CA SER A 74 12.45 3.23 -7.97
C SER A 74 12.33 3.62 -6.50
N GLU A 75 12.67 4.87 -6.18
CA GLU A 75 12.37 5.42 -4.86
C GLU A 75 10.86 5.45 -4.61
N ILE A 76 10.50 5.22 -3.34
CA ILE A 76 9.14 5.33 -2.84
C ILE A 76 9.05 6.68 -2.16
N ASP A 77 8.25 7.59 -2.71
CA ASP A 77 7.98 8.88 -2.11
C ASP A 77 6.89 8.72 -1.04
N ILE A 78 7.17 9.20 0.17
CA ILE A 78 6.32 9.00 1.34
C ILE A 78 6.15 10.33 2.06
N GLU A 79 4.89 10.75 2.20
CA GLU A 79 4.50 11.99 2.87
C GLU A 79 3.53 11.66 4.01
N ILE A 80 3.85 12.07 5.25
CA ILE A 80 2.88 12.01 6.35
C ILE A 80 1.97 13.24 6.24
N LEU A 81 0.67 13.01 5.99
CA LEU A 81 -0.32 14.08 5.83
C LEU A 81 -0.89 14.56 7.16
N ASN A 82 -1.09 13.63 8.10
CA ASN A 82 -1.62 13.94 9.42
C ASN A 82 -1.24 12.84 10.41
N THR A 83 -1.12 13.18 11.68
CA THR A 83 -0.92 12.23 12.77
C THR A 83 -1.62 12.72 14.02
N GLN A 84 -2.24 11.78 14.73
CA GLN A 84 -2.85 11.94 16.05
C GLN A 84 -2.31 10.80 16.95
N ASP A 85 -2.68 10.80 18.22
CA ASP A 85 -2.17 9.82 19.20
C ASP A 85 -2.33 8.35 18.77
N ARG A 86 -3.40 8.03 18.03
CA ARG A 86 -3.77 6.67 17.64
C ARG A 86 -3.95 6.44 16.15
N ILE A 87 -3.87 7.48 15.33
CA ILE A 87 -4.09 7.38 13.88
C ILE A 87 -3.08 8.21 13.11
N ALA A 88 -2.77 7.79 11.89
CA ALA A 88 -1.98 8.57 10.96
C ALA A 88 -2.51 8.38 9.54
N VAL A 89 -2.28 9.37 8.68
CA VAL A 89 -2.55 9.29 7.25
C VAL A 89 -1.25 9.56 6.51
N VAL A 90 -0.88 8.64 5.63
CA VAL A 90 0.35 8.70 4.84
C VAL A 90 -0.01 8.61 3.38
N LYS A 91 0.61 9.42 2.53
CA LYS A 91 0.57 9.29 1.08
C LYS A 91 1.83 8.60 0.60
N ILE A 92 1.67 7.67 -0.34
CA ILE A 92 2.74 6.99 -1.04
C ILE A 92 2.58 7.25 -2.54
N ASP A 93 3.63 7.75 -3.16
CA ASP A 93 3.76 7.85 -4.62
C ASP A 93 4.90 6.94 -5.08
N MET A 94 4.61 6.01 -5.99
CA MET A 94 5.64 5.14 -6.55
C MET A 94 5.27 4.56 -7.91
N TYR A 95 6.26 4.01 -8.60
CA TYR A 95 6.04 3.19 -9.77
C TYR A 95 5.75 1.76 -9.35
N TRP A 96 4.53 1.32 -9.62
CA TRP A 96 4.10 -0.05 -9.37
C TRP A 96 4.52 -1.00 -10.51
N ALA A 97 4.74 -0.46 -11.70
CA ALA A 97 5.43 -1.14 -12.79
C ALA A 97 6.14 -0.09 -13.67
N GLU A 98 6.94 -0.54 -14.64
CA GLU A 98 7.61 0.35 -15.59
C GLU A 98 6.62 1.33 -16.24
N ASN A 99 6.87 2.64 -16.07
CA ASN A 99 6.00 3.74 -16.53
C ASN A 99 4.55 3.70 -16.01
N ARG A 100 4.26 2.95 -14.94
CA ARG A 100 2.94 2.88 -14.31
C ARG A 100 3.01 3.39 -12.87
N LYS A 101 2.73 4.68 -12.69
CA LYS A 101 2.72 5.33 -11.38
C LYS A 101 1.38 5.09 -10.68
N GLY A 102 1.42 4.99 -9.36
CA GLY A 102 0.24 5.01 -8.51
C GLY A 102 0.41 5.92 -7.31
N CYS A 103 -0.72 6.30 -6.74
CA CYS A 103 -0.84 7.08 -5.52
C CYS A 103 -1.70 6.31 -4.54
N ASP A 104 -1.16 6.06 -3.35
CA ASP A 104 -1.79 5.25 -2.30
C ASP A 104 -1.84 6.07 -1.00
N TYR A 105 -3.03 6.23 -0.43
CA TYR A 105 -3.23 6.78 0.90
C TYR A 105 -3.37 5.63 1.90
N LEU A 106 -2.44 5.55 2.84
CA LEU A 106 -2.47 4.61 3.96
C LEU A 106 -3.10 5.29 5.17
N PHE A 107 -4.12 4.64 5.72
CA PHE A 107 -4.68 4.97 7.02
C PHE A 107 -4.11 3.99 8.03
N LEU A 108 -3.33 4.51 8.97
CA LEU A 108 -2.69 3.72 10.01
C LEU A 108 -3.41 3.90 11.34
N VAL A 109 -3.42 2.84 12.13
CA VAL A 109 -3.95 2.80 13.49
C VAL A 109 -2.87 2.33 14.45
N LYS A 110 -2.91 2.80 15.70
CA LYS A 110 -2.00 2.39 16.76
C LYS A 110 -2.72 1.51 17.79
N GLU A 111 -2.28 0.27 17.93
CA GLU A 111 -2.77 -0.68 18.92
C GLU A 111 -1.60 -1.20 19.76
N ASN A 112 -1.76 -1.25 21.09
CA ASN A 112 -0.74 -1.77 22.02
C ASN A 112 0.67 -1.18 21.79
N SER A 113 0.74 0.12 21.51
CA SER A 113 1.96 0.88 21.20
C SER A 113 2.58 0.67 19.81
N SER A 114 2.03 -0.22 18.99
CA SER A 114 2.52 -0.52 17.63
C SER A 114 1.61 0.08 16.56
N TRP A 115 2.17 0.49 15.43
CA TRP A 115 1.42 0.99 14.27
C TRP A 115 1.11 -0.13 13.27
N TYR A 116 -0.09 -0.06 12.70
CA TYR A 116 -0.60 -0.99 11.70
C TYR A 116 -1.31 -0.24 10.58
N ILE A 117 -1.29 -0.78 9.37
CA ILE A 117 -2.06 -0.28 8.23
C ILE A 117 -3.48 -0.85 8.33
N ASP A 118 -4.49 0.01 8.46
CA ASP A 118 -5.91 -0.37 8.52
C ASP A 118 -6.57 -0.27 7.15
N LYS A 119 -6.33 0.81 6.40
CA LYS A 119 -6.94 0.99 5.07
C LYS A 119 -5.96 1.55 4.08
N ILE A 120 -6.17 1.18 2.82
CA ILE A 120 -5.46 1.72 1.69
C ILE A 120 -6.48 2.22 0.68
N LEU A 121 -6.42 3.50 0.34
CA LEU A 121 -7.13 4.08 -0.79
C LEU A 121 -6.14 4.33 -1.93
N TYR A 122 -6.33 3.74 -3.10
CA TYR A 122 -5.34 3.81 -4.18
C TYR A 122 -5.91 4.21 -5.53
N GLN A 123 -5.07 4.80 -6.38
CA GLN A 123 -5.37 5.04 -7.78
C GLN A 123 -4.12 4.99 -8.65
N SER A 124 -4.27 4.58 -9.92
CA SER A 124 -3.27 4.86 -10.96
C SER A 124 -3.12 6.37 -11.19
N VAL A 125 -1.93 6.81 -11.61
CA VAL A 125 -1.66 8.20 -12.00
C VAL A 125 -1.29 8.22 -13.48
N LEU A 126 -1.96 9.10 -14.23
CA LEU A 126 -1.80 9.29 -15.68
C LEU A 126 -0.78 10.37 -16.02
#